data_AF-A0A4Q5Y511-F1
#
_entry.id   AF-A0A4Q5Y511-F1
#
_cell.length_a   1.000
_cell.length_b   1.000
_cell.length_c   1.000
_cell.angle_alpha   90.00
_cell.angle_beta   90.00
_cell.angle_gamma   90.00
#
_symmetry.space_group_name_H-M   'P 1'
#
loop_
_entity.id
_entity.type
_entity.pdbx_description
1 polymer ?
#
loop_
_entity_poly.entity_id
_entity_poly.type
_entity_poly.pdbx_seq_one_letter_code
_entity_poly.pdbx_strand_id
1 'polypeptide(L)'
;QALQYITPVLEQTGYQWGPTGSAGFELATGAPALNNNSDLDLVIDLPAPVTIESASLLMSSLEKSSSVPLDVQMNTPSGGVSLREFIRSEIVLVKTCCGPGLQHIQSLWY
;
A
#
# COMPACT_ATOMS: atom_id res chain seq x y z
N GLN A 1 -11.91 -12.00 7.80
CA GLN A 1 -10.93 -11.03 8.37
C GLN A 1 -10.73 -9.89 7.38
N ALA A 2 -10.33 -8.70 7.81
CA ALA A 2 -10.39 -7.42 7.07
C ALA A 2 -10.07 -7.46 5.55
N LEU A 3 -9.14 -8.31 5.14
CA LEU A 3 -8.77 -8.55 3.74
C LEU A 3 -9.98 -8.74 2.80
N GLN A 4 -10.98 -9.53 3.21
CA GLN A 4 -12.17 -9.82 2.39
C GLN A 4 -12.99 -8.57 2.01
N TYR A 5 -12.92 -7.51 2.82
CA TYR A 5 -13.70 -6.29 2.60
C TYR A 5 -12.97 -5.29 1.69
N ILE A 6 -11.64 -5.34 1.67
CA ILE A 6 -10.81 -4.46 0.83
C ILE A 6 -10.47 -5.09 -0.53
N THR A 7 -10.50 -6.42 -0.65
CA THR A 7 -10.26 -7.14 -1.91
C THR A 7 -11.07 -6.57 -3.08
N PRO A 8 -12.40 -6.35 -2.97
CA PRO A 8 -13.17 -5.82 -4.09
C PRO A 8 -12.77 -4.40 -4.50
N VAL A 9 -12.30 -3.58 -3.54
CA VAL A 9 -11.82 -2.22 -3.82
C VAL A 9 -10.52 -2.28 -4.62
N LEU A 10 -9.60 -3.17 -4.23
CA LEU A 10 -8.31 -3.35 -4.89
C LEU A 10 -8.46 -3.99 -6.27
N GLU A 11 -9.32 -5.00 -6.43
CA GLU A 11 -9.61 -5.63 -7.72
C GLU A 11 -10.18 -4.64 -8.75
N GLN A 12 -11.01 -3.68 -8.32
CA GLN A 12 -11.55 -2.62 -9.19
C GLN A 12 -10.48 -1.68 -9.75
N THR A 13 -9.31 -1.59 -9.10
CA THR A 13 -8.22 -0.73 -9.59
C THR A 13 -7.50 -1.33 -10.81
N GLY A 14 -7.55 -2.65 -10.97
CA GLY A 14 -6.75 -3.39 -11.96
C GLY A 14 -5.25 -3.48 -11.65
N TYR A 15 -4.77 -2.90 -10.54
CA TYR A 15 -3.38 -3.02 -10.12
C TYR A 15 -3.09 -4.39 -9.52
N GLN A 16 -1.84 -4.85 -9.66
CA GLN A 16 -1.36 -5.99 -8.89
C GLN A 16 -1.19 -5.55 -7.43
N TRP A 17 -1.59 -6.40 -6.48
CA TRP A 17 -1.49 -6.08 -5.06
C TRP A 17 -1.38 -7.36 -4.23
N GLY A 18 -0.95 -7.22 -2.98
CA GLY A 18 -0.97 -8.33 -2.03
C GLY A 18 -0.82 -7.89 -0.57
N PRO A 19 -1.34 -8.69 0.38
CA PRO A 19 -1.05 -8.50 1.80
C PRO A 19 0.43 -8.82 2.08
N THR A 20 1.01 -8.06 2.99
CA THR A 20 2.37 -8.30 3.48
C THR A 20 2.33 -8.48 5.01
N GLY A 21 3.49 -8.40 5.67
CA GLY A 21 3.57 -8.51 7.12
C GLY A 21 2.96 -9.81 7.66
N SER A 22 2.23 -9.70 8.77
CA SER A 22 1.61 -10.83 9.46
C SER A 22 0.56 -11.55 8.61
N ALA A 23 -0.22 -10.80 7.84
CA ALA A 23 -1.22 -11.35 6.93
C ALA A 23 -0.60 -12.17 5.80
N GLY A 24 0.47 -11.64 5.18
CA GLY A 24 1.23 -12.38 4.17
C GLY A 24 1.90 -13.64 4.74
N PHE A 25 2.45 -13.55 5.95
CA PHE A 25 3.07 -14.69 6.63
C PHE A 25 2.07 -15.81 6.93
N GLU A 26 0.90 -15.47 7.46
CA GLU A 26 -0.16 -16.46 7.74
C GLU A 26 -0.64 -17.14 6.47
N LEU A 27 -0.82 -16.40 5.37
CA LEU A 27 -1.21 -16.97 4.08
C LEU A 27 -0.12 -17.90 3.51
N ALA A 28 1.15 -17.56 3.67
CA ALA A 28 2.27 -18.35 3.15
C ALA A 28 2.54 -19.61 3.98
N THR A 29 2.33 -19.55 5.29
CA THR A 29 2.72 -20.62 6.24
C THR A 29 1.56 -21.42 6.80
N GLY A 30 0.34 -20.88 6.75
CA GLY A 30 -0.83 -21.41 7.46
C GLY A 30 -0.79 -21.21 8.98
N ALA A 31 0.25 -20.56 9.51
CA ALA A 31 0.38 -20.30 10.94
C ALA A 31 -0.33 -18.99 11.33
N PRO A 32 -1.18 -18.99 12.37
CA PRO A 32 -1.90 -17.79 12.78
C PRO A 32 -0.93 -16.71 13.25
N ALA A 33 -0.92 -15.58 12.57
CA ALA A 33 -0.09 -14.41 12.86
C ALA A 33 -0.90 -13.11 12.89
N LEU A 34 -2.07 -13.07 12.24
CA LEU A 34 -3.02 -11.96 12.34
C LEU A 34 -3.68 -11.97 13.72
N ASN A 35 -3.50 -10.88 14.46
CA ASN A 35 -4.40 -10.57 15.58
C ASN A 35 -5.52 -9.65 15.09
N ASN A 36 -6.72 -9.76 15.69
CA ASN A 36 -7.93 -9.06 15.22
C ASN A 36 -7.87 -7.53 15.34
N ASN A 37 -6.81 -6.97 15.92
CA ASN A 37 -6.61 -5.53 16.12
C ASN A 37 -5.37 -4.99 15.38
N SER A 38 -4.63 -5.83 14.64
CA SER A 38 -3.46 -5.36 13.92
C SER A 38 -3.86 -4.53 12.72
N ASP A 39 -2.99 -3.61 12.40
CA ASP A 39 -2.92 -3.04 11.07
C ASP A 39 -2.76 -4.13 10.01
N LEU A 40 -3.23 -3.82 8.80
CA LEU A 40 -3.07 -4.66 7.63
C LEU A 40 -2.10 -4.00 6.67
N ASP A 41 -0.93 -4.63 6.49
CA ASP A 41 0.08 -4.21 5.53
C ASP A 41 -0.29 -4.67 4.12
N LEU A 42 -0.24 -3.75 3.15
CA LEU A 42 -0.57 -3.99 1.75
C LEU A 42 0.49 -3.36 0.86
N VAL A 43 0.84 -4.05 -0.22
CA VAL A 43 1.62 -3.48 -1.32
C VAL A 43 0.76 -3.44 -2.57
N ILE A 44 0.80 -2.31 -3.29
CA ILE A 44 0.18 -2.13 -4.61
C ILE A 44 1.27 -1.81 -5.61
N ASP A 45 1.33 -2.56 -6.70
CA ASP A 45 2.30 -2.36 -7.77
C ASP A 45 1.82 -1.27 -8.74
N LEU A 46 2.61 -0.20 -8.84
CA LEU A 46 2.32 0.97 -9.65
C LEU A 46 3.50 1.22 -10.61
N PRO A 47 3.61 0.45 -11.71
CA PRO A 47 4.68 0.63 -12.69
C PRO A 47 4.54 1.93 -13.51
N ALA A 48 3.36 2.56 -13.49
CA ALA A 48 3.07 3.81 -14.17
C ALA A 48 2.56 4.89 -13.19
N PRO A 49 2.77 6.19 -13.50
CA PRO A 49 2.32 7.29 -12.64
C PRO A 49 0.83 7.25 -12.32
N VAL A 50 0.51 7.55 -11.06
CA VAL A 50 -0.87 7.77 -10.58
C VAL A 50 -1.02 9.22 -10.14
N THR A 51 -2.22 9.79 -10.31
CA THR A 51 -2.52 11.14 -9.80
C THR A 51 -2.76 11.11 -8.29
N ILE A 52 -2.47 12.22 -7.61
CA ILE A 52 -2.79 12.39 -6.18
C ILE A 52 -4.29 12.20 -5.94
N GLU A 53 -5.14 12.66 -6.86
CA GLU A 53 -6.60 12.49 -6.76
C GLU A 53 -7.01 11.02 -6.76
N SER A 54 -6.54 10.23 -7.74
CA SER A 54 -6.84 8.79 -7.80
C SER A 54 -6.28 8.04 -6.60
N ALA A 55 -5.06 8.36 -6.16
CA ALA A 55 -4.45 7.80 -4.96
C ALA A 55 -5.26 8.12 -3.68
N SER A 56 -5.77 9.35 -3.57
CA SER A 56 -6.60 9.79 -2.43
C SER A 56 -7.96 9.10 -2.41
N LEU A 57 -8.59 8.93 -3.58
CA LEU A 57 -9.85 8.21 -3.74
C LEU A 57 -9.70 6.72 -3.38
N LEU A 58 -8.60 6.10 -3.80
CA LEU A 58 -8.28 4.71 -3.44
C LEU A 58 -8.10 4.58 -1.93
N MET A 59 -7.26 5.43 -1.31
CA MET A 59 -7.04 5.41 0.13
C MET A 59 -8.36 5.56 0.91
N SER A 60 -9.19 6.52 0.50
CA SER A 60 -10.50 6.78 1.13
C SER A 60 -11.46 5.59 0.98
N SER A 61 -11.43 4.89 -0.15
CA SER A 61 -12.28 3.72 -0.39
C SER A 61 -11.82 2.53 0.48
N LEU A 62 -10.51 2.33 0.58
CA LEU A 62 -9.92 1.29 1.43
C LEU A 62 -10.23 1.51 2.91
N GLU A 63 -10.08 2.74 3.42
CA GLU A 63 -10.38 3.09 4.81
C GLU A 63 -11.87 2.96 5.15
N LYS A 64 -12.78 3.21 4.18
CA LYS A 64 -14.22 2.98 4.37
C LYS A 64 -14.59 1.50 4.42
N SER A 65 -13.84 0.66 3.71
CA SER A 65 -14.10 -0.78 3.62
C SER A 65 -13.44 -1.59 4.72
N SER A 66 -12.40 -1.07 5.38
CA SER A 66 -11.69 -1.76 6.45
C SER A 66 -12.15 -1.32 7.84
N SER A 67 -12.25 -2.28 8.76
CA SER A 67 -12.46 -2.01 10.20
C SER A 67 -11.16 -1.87 11.00
N VAL A 68 -10.00 -2.09 10.36
CA VAL A 68 -8.67 -1.98 10.96
C VAL A 68 -7.82 -0.97 10.18
N PRO A 69 -6.81 -0.34 10.82
CA PRO A 69 -5.86 0.51 10.12
C PRO A 69 -5.20 -0.25 8.96
N LEU A 70 -5.01 0.42 7.83
CA LEU A 70 -4.31 -0.12 6.67
C LEU A 70 -2.98 0.59 6.52
N ASP A 71 -1.86 -0.12 6.43
CA ASP A 71 -0.60 0.44 5.93
C ASP A 71 -0.45 0.05 4.46
N VAL A 72 -0.57 1.03 3.57
CA VAL A 72 -0.57 0.80 2.12
C VAL A 72 0.71 1.38 1.54
N GLN A 73 1.54 0.50 0.97
CA GLN A 73 2.77 0.85 0.29
C GLN A 73 2.59 0.74 -1.23
N MET A 74 2.97 1.79 -1.93
CA MET A 74 3.10 1.80 -3.38
C MET A 74 4.48 1.26 -3.76
N ASN A 75 4.52 0.21 -4.58
CA ASN A 75 5.73 -0.20 -5.24
C ASN A 75 5.87 0.60 -6.55
N THR A 76 6.87 1.47 -6.62
CA THR A 76 7.16 2.32 -7.78
C THR A 76 8.54 1.94 -8.34
N PRO A 77 8.89 2.36 -9.58
CA PRO A 77 10.24 2.16 -10.11
C PRO A 77 11.37 2.67 -9.21
N SER A 78 11.15 3.77 -8.49
CA SER A 78 12.13 4.30 -7.52
C SER A 78 12.22 3.52 -6.20
N GLY A 79 11.26 2.65 -5.91
CA GLY A 79 11.16 1.88 -4.68
C GLY A 79 9.80 2.02 -4.00
N GLY A 80 9.73 1.56 -2.75
CA GLY A 80 8.49 1.51 -2.00
C GLY A 80 8.18 2.80 -1.26
N VAL A 81 6.97 3.34 -1.41
CA VAL A 81 6.53 4.62 -0.83
C VAL A 81 5.20 4.45 -0.09
N SER A 82 5.02 5.08 1.07
CA SER A 82 3.70 5.07 1.73
C SER A 82 2.66 5.85 0.92
N LEU A 83 1.51 5.23 0.64
CA LEU A 83 0.38 5.89 -0.04
C LEU A 83 -0.10 7.13 0.73
N ARG A 84 -0.09 7.07 2.07
CA ARG A 84 -0.47 8.21 2.91
C ARG A 84 0.51 9.37 2.82
N GLU A 85 1.80 9.11 2.68
CA GLU A 85 2.79 10.17 2.49
C GLU A 85 2.66 10.80 1.10
N PHE A 86 2.49 9.96 0.08
CA PHE A 86 2.34 10.41 -1.32
C PHE A 86 1.18 11.39 -1.52
N ILE A 87 0.03 11.17 -0.87
CA ILE A 87 -1.12 12.07 -1.01
C ILE A 87 -1.00 13.37 -0.19
N ARG A 88 -0.01 13.48 0.71
CA ARG A 88 0.10 14.60 1.68
C ARG A 88 1.34 15.47 1.49
N SER A 89 2.34 15.01 0.76
CA SER A 89 3.64 15.67 0.67
C SER A 89 4.23 15.61 -0.74
N GLU A 90 4.98 16.64 -1.11
CA GLU A 90 5.75 16.68 -2.36
C GLU A 90 7.08 15.91 -2.25
N ILE A 91 7.55 15.69 -1.03
CA ILE A 91 8.76 14.91 -0.71
C ILE A 91 8.36 13.75 0.20
N VAL A 92 8.74 12.54 -0.18
CA VAL A 92 8.34 11.29 0.48
C VAL A 92 9.54 10.41 0.81
N LEU A 93 9.40 9.55 1.80
CA LEU A 93 10.40 8.54 2.09
C LEU A 93 10.28 7.37 1.12
N VAL A 94 11.32 7.15 0.32
CA VAL A 94 11.42 6.02 -0.59
C VAL A 94 12.28 4.94 0.04
N LYS A 95 11.69 3.76 0.25
CA LYS A 95 12.37 2.55 0.74
C LYS A 95 13.00 1.83 -0.46
N THR A 96 14.33 1.82 -0.55
CA THR A 96 15.08 1.16 -1.62
C THR A 96 15.96 0.04 -1.05
N CYS A 97 16.52 -0.82 -1.91
CA CYS A 97 17.49 -1.84 -1.52
C CYS A 97 18.81 -1.27 -0.98
N CYS A 98 19.15 -0.02 -1.34
CA CYS A 98 20.32 0.70 -0.85
C CYS A 98 20.06 1.49 0.45
N GLY A 99 18.84 1.39 1.00
CA GLY A 99 18.40 2.12 2.18
C GLY A 99 17.31 3.15 1.89
N PRO A 100 16.75 3.78 2.93
CA PRO A 100 15.72 4.79 2.78
C PRO A 100 16.31 6.15 2.39
N GLY A 101 15.59 6.90 1.54
CA GLY A 101 15.98 8.25 1.14
C GLY A 101 14.76 9.12 0.81
N LEU A 102 14.90 10.44 0.96
CA LEU A 102 13.84 11.39 0.60
C LEU A 102 13.91 11.71 -0.89
N GLN A 103 12.78 11.64 -1.58
CA GLN A 103 12.67 11.99 -3.00
C GLN A 103 11.41 12.80 -3.27
N HIS A 104 11.42 13.59 -4.34
CA HIS A 104 10.21 14.26 -4.80
C HIS A 104 9.24 13.25 -5.43
N ILE A 105 7.93 13.43 -5.21
CA ILE A 105 6.91 12.54 -5.79
C ILE A 105 6.96 12.49 -7.33
N GLN A 106 7.51 13.53 -7.95
CA GLN A 106 7.67 13.63 -9.41
C GLN A 106 8.77 12.71 -9.96
N SER A 107 9.69 12.20 -9.13
CA SER A 107 10.76 11.30 -9.58
C SER A 107 10.42 9.82 -9.43
N LEU A 108 9.29 9.47 -8.80
CA LEU A 108 9.02 8.07 -8.43
C LEU A 108 8.94 7.10 -9.62
N TRP A 109 8.60 7.62 -10.80
CA TRP A 109 8.41 6.85 -12.04
C TRP A 109 9.41 7.17 -13.16
N TYR A 110 10.47 7.95 -12.89
CA TYR A 110 11.45 8.39 -13.89
C TYR A 110 12.88 8.07 -13.50
#